data_AF-A0A9L0TCU4-F1
#
_entry.id   AF-A0A9L0TCU4-F1
#
_cell.length_a   1.000
_cell.length_b   1.000
_cell.length_c   1.000
_cell.angle_alpha   90.00
_cell.angle_beta   90.00
_cell.angle_gamma   90.00
#
_symmetry.space_group_name_H-M   'P 1'
#
loop_
_entity.id
_entity.type
_entity.pdbx_description
1 polymer ?
#
loop_
_entity_poly.entity_id
_entity_poly.type
_entity_poly.pdbx_seq_one_letter_code
_entity_poly.pdbx_strand_id
1 'polypeptide(L)'
;MVWLGAPLLLPILFLASDVGAAVDLTLLADLRLTEPQRFFLTCVSGEAGVGRGSDAWGAPLLLEKDDRIVRTPPPWQPPHLARNGSHQVTLRGFSQPSDLVGVFSCVGGAGARRTPVVYVHNSPGAHLHPDKVTHTVNKGDTAVLSARVRKEKQMDVIWKSNGSYFSTLDWHEAQDGRFLLRFPDVQPPSSGIYSATYLEASPLGSAFFRLIVRGCEAGRWGPGCTKECPGCLHGGVCHDQDGECVCPPGFTGTRCEQACREGRFGQSCQEQCPGTSGCRGLTFCLPDPYGCSCGSGWRGSQCQEACAPGHFGADCRLRCQCQNGGTCDRFSGCVCPSGWHGVHCEKSDSGDWADGGVSAPVGALG
;
A
#
# COMPACT_ATOMS: atom_id res chain seq x y z
N MET A 1 -13.63 -13.23 71.46
CA MET A 1 -13.04 -13.51 70.13
C MET A 1 -13.66 -12.55 69.16
N VAL A 2 -12.89 -11.53 68.75
CA VAL A 2 -13.29 -10.54 67.74
C VAL A 2 -13.05 -11.18 66.38
N TRP A 3 -14.11 -11.39 65.60
CA TRP A 3 -13.98 -11.80 64.20
C TRP A 3 -13.73 -10.55 63.35
N LEU A 4 -12.53 -10.44 62.79
CA LEU A 4 -12.14 -9.42 61.82
C LEU A 4 -12.77 -9.77 60.45
N GLY A 5 -13.56 -8.87 59.89
CA GLY A 5 -14.09 -8.98 58.53
C GLY A 5 -12.99 -8.76 57.49
N ALA A 6 -12.92 -9.64 56.48
CA ALA A 6 -12.02 -9.49 55.34
C ALA A 6 -12.53 -8.40 54.37
N PRO A 7 -11.63 -7.61 53.73
CA PRO A 7 -12.05 -6.60 52.77
C PRO A 7 -12.40 -7.27 51.42
N LEU A 8 -13.53 -6.86 50.83
CA LEU A 8 -13.85 -7.18 49.44
C LEU A 8 -12.89 -6.43 48.51
N LEU A 9 -11.97 -7.17 47.89
CA LEU A 9 -11.22 -6.71 46.73
C LEU A 9 -12.12 -6.82 45.49
N LEU A 10 -12.65 -5.68 45.03
CA LEU A 10 -13.23 -5.56 43.69
C LEU A 10 -12.11 -5.71 42.66
N PRO A 11 -12.18 -6.65 41.70
CA PRO A 11 -11.21 -6.71 40.64
C PRO A 11 -11.45 -5.50 39.73
N ILE A 12 -10.47 -4.61 39.68
CA ILE A 12 -10.38 -3.60 38.63
C ILE A 12 -10.18 -4.37 37.33
N LEU A 13 -11.27 -4.54 36.57
CA LEU A 13 -11.23 -4.97 35.18
C LEU A 13 -10.46 -3.89 34.41
N PHE A 14 -9.15 -4.04 34.32
CA PHE A 14 -8.37 -3.44 33.26
C PHE A 14 -8.93 -4.01 31.96
N LEU A 15 -9.80 -3.24 31.30
CA LEU A 15 -10.04 -3.38 29.87
C LEU A 15 -8.71 -3.06 29.19
N ALA A 16 -7.82 -4.06 29.12
CA ALA A 16 -6.73 -4.05 28.18
C ALA A 16 -7.39 -3.89 26.81
N SER A 17 -7.29 -2.69 26.26
CA SER A 17 -7.58 -2.46 24.86
C SER A 17 -6.55 -3.28 24.13
N ASP A 18 -6.97 -4.46 23.69
CA ASP A 18 -6.15 -5.41 22.96
C ASP A 18 -5.94 -4.82 21.56
N VAL A 19 -5.01 -3.85 21.48
CA VAL A 19 -4.49 -3.25 20.25
C VAL A 19 -3.59 -4.33 19.64
N GLY A 20 -4.22 -5.28 18.95
CA GLY A 20 -3.54 -6.36 18.25
C GLY A 20 -2.83 -5.82 17.02
N ALA A 21 -1.58 -6.22 16.82
CA ALA A 21 -0.74 -5.85 15.68
C ALA A 21 -1.46 -6.08 14.35
N ALA A 22 -1.33 -5.12 13.43
CA ALA A 22 -1.82 -5.25 12.06
C ALA A 22 -1.18 -6.47 11.37
N VAL A 23 -1.94 -7.19 10.56
CA VAL A 23 -1.43 -8.35 9.82
C VAL A 23 -0.57 -7.84 8.66
N ASP A 24 0.69 -8.27 8.58
CA ASP A 24 1.58 -7.98 7.45
C ASP A 24 1.10 -8.71 6.21
N LEU A 25 0.21 -8.10 5.42
CA LEU A 25 -0.34 -8.68 4.20
C LEU A 25 0.17 -7.92 2.98
N THR A 26 0.64 -8.65 1.97
CA THR A 26 1.02 -8.10 0.68
C THR A 26 0.34 -8.86 -0.44
N LEU A 27 -0.38 -8.16 -1.32
CA LEU A 27 -0.96 -8.72 -2.53
C LEU A 27 -0.14 -8.27 -3.74
N LEU A 28 0.39 -9.23 -4.50
CA LEU A 28 1.23 -9.03 -5.66
C LEU A 28 0.50 -9.43 -6.93
N ALA A 29 0.69 -8.64 -8.00
CA ALA A 29 0.27 -9.00 -9.35
C ALA A 29 1.41 -8.75 -10.37
N ASP A 30 1.58 -9.65 -11.33
CA ASP A 30 2.53 -9.46 -12.43
C ASP A 30 1.84 -8.78 -13.63
N LEU A 31 2.16 -7.50 -13.83
CA LEU A 31 1.55 -6.66 -14.86
C LEU A 31 2.19 -6.83 -16.25
N ARG A 32 3.27 -7.61 -16.37
CA ARG A 32 3.88 -7.95 -17.68
C ARG A 32 3.04 -8.95 -18.46
N LEU A 33 2.25 -9.74 -17.74
CA LEU A 33 1.55 -10.90 -18.24
C LEU A 33 0.13 -10.47 -18.61
N THR A 34 0.00 -9.86 -19.78
CA THR A 34 -1.30 -9.48 -20.35
C THR A 34 -2.06 -10.69 -20.90
N GLU A 35 -1.36 -11.82 -21.06
CA GLU A 35 -1.94 -13.12 -21.37
C GLU A 35 -2.59 -13.73 -20.11
N PRO A 36 -3.90 -14.01 -20.13
CA PRO A 36 -4.64 -14.55 -18.98
C PRO A 36 -3.99 -15.79 -18.36
N GLN A 37 -3.50 -16.70 -19.20
CA GLN A 37 -2.90 -17.97 -18.78
C GLN A 37 -1.62 -17.80 -17.95
N ARG A 38 -0.94 -16.65 -18.11
CA ARG A 38 0.32 -16.35 -17.42
C ARG A 38 0.11 -15.43 -16.22
N PHE A 39 -0.98 -14.67 -16.20
CA PHE A 39 -1.30 -13.78 -15.10
C PHE A 39 -1.50 -14.56 -13.78
N PHE A 40 -0.98 -14.00 -12.69
CA PHE A 40 -1.16 -14.54 -11.35
C PHE A 40 -1.33 -13.43 -10.32
N LEU A 41 -2.07 -13.75 -9.27
CA LEU A 41 -2.18 -12.93 -8.07
C LEU A 41 -1.66 -13.74 -6.89
N THR A 42 -0.71 -13.21 -6.15
CA THR A 42 -0.14 -13.87 -4.97
C THR A 42 -0.39 -13.01 -3.76
N CYS A 43 -1.07 -13.54 -2.76
CA CYS A 43 -1.13 -12.93 -1.45
C CYS A 43 -0.15 -13.62 -0.50
N VAL A 44 0.62 -12.81 0.22
CA VAL A 44 1.61 -13.26 1.20
C VAL A 44 1.30 -12.59 2.53
N SER A 45 1.42 -13.35 3.61
CA SER A 45 1.46 -12.84 4.98
C SER A 45 2.91 -12.94 5.47
N GLY A 46 3.48 -11.83 5.95
CA GLY A 46 4.69 -11.88 6.77
C GLY A 46 4.45 -12.77 7.98
N GLU A 47 5.44 -13.58 8.35
CA GLU A 47 5.37 -14.66 9.34
C GLU A 47 4.39 -14.36 10.49
N ALA A 48 3.29 -15.12 10.56
CA ALA A 48 2.53 -15.24 11.80
C ALA A 48 3.51 -15.71 12.88
N GLY A 49 3.57 -14.98 14.00
CA GLY A 49 4.50 -15.27 15.08
C GLY A 49 4.58 -16.76 15.40
N VAL A 50 5.80 -17.21 15.73
CA VAL A 50 6.09 -18.55 16.24
C VAL A 50 5.29 -18.78 17.54
N GLY A 51 4.02 -19.10 17.40
CA GLY A 51 3.18 -19.62 18.46
C GLY A 51 3.53 -21.08 18.66
N ARG A 52 4.34 -21.39 19.67
CA ARG A 52 4.41 -22.74 20.22
C ARG A 52 3.05 -23.06 20.86
N GLY A 53 2.19 -23.80 20.19
CA GLY A 53 0.93 -24.27 20.78
C GLY A 53 -0.09 -24.77 19.76
N SER A 54 -1.07 -25.57 20.22
CA SER A 54 -2.14 -26.17 19.43
C SER A 54 -3.15 -25.17 18.81
N ASP A 55 -3.00 -23.88 19.11
CA ASP A 55 -3.83 -22.78 18.58
C ASP A 55 -3.17 -22.07 17.37
N ALA A 56 -2.07 -22.61 16.84
CA ALA A 56 -1.26 -22.04 15.75
C ALA A 56 -1.87 -22.17 14.33
N TRP A 57 -3.20 -22.28 14.21
CA TRP A 57 -3.88 -22.20 12.91
C TRP A 57 -4.40 -20.78 12.72
N GLY A 58 -3.52 -19.86 12.33
CA GLY A 58 -3.96 -18.58 11.78
C GLY A 58 -5.01 -18.82 10.69
N ALA A 59 -6.10 -18.04 10.70
CA ALA A 59 -7.16 -18.20 9.70
C ALA A 59 -6.54 -18.15 8.29
N PRO A 60 -6.94 -19.06 7.38
CA PRO A 60 -6.31 -19.18 6.07
C PRO A 60 -6.48 -17.88 5.28
N LEU A 61 -5.41 -17.47 4.59
CA LEU A 61 -5.50 -16.39 3.60
C LEU A 61 -6.60 -16.69 2.58
N LEU A 62 -7.48 -15.72 2.39
CA LEU A 62 -8.63 -15.81 1.49
C LEU A 62 -8.42 -14.83 0.34
N LEU A 63 -8.22 -15.36 -0.86
CA LEU A 63 -8.05 -14.57 -2.08
C LEU A 63 -9.28 -14.75 -2.96
N GLU A 64 -10.02 -13.67 -3.17
CA GLU A 64 -11.33 -13.66 -3.82
C GLU A 64 -11.42 -12.58 -4.90
N LYS A 65 -12.38 -12.76 -5.82
CA LYS A 65 -12.78 -11.77 -6.81
C LYS A 65 -14.16 -11.21 -6.44
N ASP A 66 -14.31 -9.90 -6.41
CA ASP A 66 -15.59 -9.22 -6.16
C ASP A 66 -16.31 -8.94 -7.49
N ASP A 67 -17.21 -9.84 -7.87
CA ASP A 67 -18.03 -9.73 -9.08
C ASP A 67 -19.25 -8.80 -8.91
N ARG A 68 -19.45 -8.18 -7.74
CA ARG A 68 -20.59 -7.26 -7.52
C ARG A 68 -20.39 -5.93 -8.25
N ILE A 69 -19.14 -5.50 -8.43
CA ILE A 69 -18.79 -4.22 -9.06
C ILE A 69 -18.79 -4.36 -10.58
N VAL A 70 -18.22 -5.44 -11.11
CA VAL A 70 -18.24 -5.77 -12.54
C VAL A 70 -18.54 -7.24 -12.72
N ARG A 71 -19.69 -7.52 -13.34
CA ARG A 71 -20.10 -8.89 -13.66
C ARG A 71 -19.53 -9.30 -15.01
N THR A 72 -18.79 -10.41 -15.01
CA THR A 72 -18.33 -11.08 -16.23
C THR A 72 -19.16 -12.35 -16.44
N PRO A 73 -19.93 -12.50 -17.53
CA PRO A 73 -20.57 -13.78 -17.88
C PRO A 73 -19.62 -14.67 -18.71
N PRO A 74 -19.56 -16.00 -18.47
CA PRO A 74 -20.20 -16.74 -17.36
C PRO A 74 -19.57 -16.42 -15.99
N PRO A 75 -20.27 -16.68 -14.87
CA PRO A 75 -19.76 -16.43 -13.53
C PRO A 75 -18.36 -17.02 -13.37
N TRP A 76 -17.44 -16.23 -12.84
CA TRP A 76 -16.05 -16.64 -12.67
C TRP A 76 -15.97 -17.87 -11.76
N GLN A 77 -15.31 -18.92 -12.25
CA GLN A 77 -14.93 -20.06 -11.43
C GLN A 77 -13.46 -19.87 -11.02
N PRO A 78 -13.10 -20.06 -9.75
CA PRO A 78 -11.71 -19.92 -9.31
C PRO A 78 -10.83 -20.90 -10.11
N PRO A 79 -9.91 -20.39 -10.95
CA PRO A 79 -9.25 -21.21 -11.95
C PRO A 79 -8.38 -22.27 -11.28
N HIS A 80 -7.35 -21.84 -10.54
CA HIS A 80 -6.57 -22.68 -9.65
C HIS A 80 -6.03 -21.85 -8.48
N LEU A 81 -6.30 -22.30 -7.26
CA LEU A 81 -5.78 -21.71 -6.03
C LEU A 81 -4.67 -22.59 -5.47
N ALA A 82 -3.43 -22.17 -5.61
CA ALA A 82 -2.28 -22.83 -5.01
C ALA A 82 -1.99 -22.24 -3.63
N ARG A 83 -1.79 -23.09 -2.61
CA ARG A 83 -1.38 -22.67 -1.27
C ARG A 83 0.03 -23.17 -1.00
N ASN A 84 0.86 -22.30 -0.43
CA ASN A 84 2.18 -22.66 0.07
C ASN A 84 2.20 -22.33 1.57
N GLY A 85 1.93 -23.34 2.40
CA GLY A 85 1.69 -23.17 3.83
C GLY A 85 0.47 -22.27 4.13
N SER A 86 0.48 -21.65 5.31
CA SER A 86 -0.52 -20.66 5.75
C SER A 86 -0.17 -19.22 5.32
N HIS A 87 1.09 -18.97 4.97
CA HIS A 87 1.63 -17.64 4.70
C HIS A 87 1.47 -17.19 3.25
N GLN A 88 1.14 -18.08 2.30
CA GLN A 88 1.05 -17.70 0.90
C GLN A 88 -0.09 -18.42 0.16
N VAL A 89 -0.86 -17.65 -0.60
CA VAL A 89 -1.87 -18.15 -1.52
C VAL A 89 -1.71 -17.50 -2.89
N THR A 90 -1.79 -18.27 -3.96
CA THR A 90 -1.63 -17.79 -5.34
C THR A 90 -2.77 -18.26 -6.23
N LEU A 91 -3.39 -17.31 -6.93
CA LEU A 91 -4.43 -17.53 -7.93
C LEU A 91 -3.82 -17.51 -9.33
N ARG A 92 -4.05 -18.55 -10.12
CA ARG A 92 -3.54 -18.71 -11.51
C ARG A 92 -4.57 -19.41 -12.40
N GLY A 93 -4.33 -19.39 -13.72
CA GLY A 93 -5.10 -20.19 -14.69
C GLY A 93 -6.29 -19.46 -15.29
N PHE A 94 -6.21 -18.13 -15.41
CA PHE A 94 -7.27 -17.34 -16.04
C PHE A 94 -7.38 -17.72 -17.52
N SER A 95 -8.61 -17.94 -17.98
CA SER A 95 -8.86 -18.51 -19.30
C SER A 95 -8.85 -17.45 -20.40
N GLN A 96 -9.45 -16.30 -20.11
CA GLN A 96 -9.72 -15.23 -21.06
C GLN A 96 -9.48 -13.83 -20.43
N PRO A 97 -9.26 -12.77 -21.23
CA PRO A 97 -8.95 -11.44 -20.70
C PRO A 97 -10.03 -10.84 -19.81
N SER A 98 -11.31 -11.19 -20.04
CA SER A 98 -12.42 -10.77 -19.20
C SER A 98 -12.35 -11.33 -17.78
N ASP A 99 -11.70 -12.46 -17.57
CA ASP A 99 -11.55 -13.06 -16.24
C ASP A 99 -10.66 -12.19 -15.33
N LEU A 100 -9.72 -11.45 -15.94
CA LEU A 100 -8.81 -10.55 -15.26
C LEU A 100 -9.49 -9.25 -14.85
N VAL A 101 -10.56 -8.84 -15.55
CA VAL A 101 -11.24 -7.57 -15.24
C VAL A 101 -12.03 -7.71 -13.94
N GLY A 102 -11.81 -6.76 -13.03
CA GLY A 102 -12.55 -6.67 -11.78
C GLY A 102 -11.67 -6.28 -10.60
N VAL A 103 -12.21 -6.56 -9.42
CA VAL A 103 -11.60 -6.24 -8.13
C VAL A 103 -11.28 -7.54 -7.43
N PHE A 104 -10.05 -7.68 -6.98
CA PHE A 104 -9.58 -8.84 -6.22
C PHE A 104 -9.23 -8.39 -4.82
N SER A 105 -9.51 -9.21 -3.83
CA SER A 105 -9.14 -8.93 -2.44
C SER A 105 -8.48 -10.14 -1.82
N CYS A 106 -7.37 -9.89 -1.13
CA CYS A 106 -6.83 -10.84 -0.16
C CYS A 106 -7.27 -10.42 1.24
N VAL A 107 -7.76 -11.35 2.03
CA VAL A 107 -8.13 -11.14 3.43
C VAL A 107 -7.30 -12.07 4.30
N GLY A 108 -6.61 -11.49 5.27
CA GLY A 108 -5.91 -12.22 6.33
C GLY A 108 -6.34 -11.75 7.72
N GLY A 109 -5.99 -12.53 8.75
CA GLY A 109 -6.40 -12.29 10.13
C GLY A 109 -7.63 -13.13 10.56
N ALA A 110 -7.90 -13.17 11.87
CA ALA A 110 -8.91 -14.04 12.47
C ALA A 110 -10.05 -13.25 13.15
N GLY A 111 -11.26 -13.83 13.18
CA GLY A 111 -12.42 -13.24 13.85
C GLY A 111 -12.80 -11.87 13.28
N ALA A 112 -12.98 -10.88 14.15
CA ALA A 112 -13.30 -9.49 13.79
C ALA A 112 -12.10 -8.69 13.24
N ARG A 113 -10.88 -9.23 13.30
CA ARG A 113 -9.62 -8.56 12.90
C ARG A 113 -9.18 -8.95 11.49
N ARG A 114 -10.12 -8.95 10.53
CA ARG A 114 -9.82 -9.25 9.13
C ARG A 114 -9.30 -8.01 8.43
N THR A 115 -8.09 -8.10 7.87
CA THR A 115 -7.46 -7.03 7.11
C THR A 115 -7.57 -7.35 5.61
N PRO A 116 -8.32 -6.56 4.83
CA PRO A 116 -8.38 -6.72 3.39
C PRO A 116 -7.27 -5.93 2.69
N VAL A 117 -6.70 -6.52 1.66
CA VAL A 117 -5.82 -5.86 0.68
C VAL A 117 -6.48 -6.00 -0.69
N VAL A 118 -6.74 -4.88 -1.35
CA VAL A 118 -7.53 -4.85 -2.58
C VAL A 118 -6.66 -4.49 -3.77
N TYR A 119 -6.71 -5.31 -4.81
CA TYR A 119 -6.11 -5.07 -6.12
C TYR A 119 -7.20 -4.85 -7.16
N VAL A 120 -6.98 -3.88 -8.04
CA VAL A 120 -7.91 -3.52 -9.11
C VAL A 120 -7.20 -3.68 -10.44
N HIS A 121 -7.71 -4.58 -11.29
CA HIS A 121 -7.11 -4.79 -12.59
C HIS A 121 -7.66 -3.82 -13.63
N ASN A 122 -6.76 -3.20 -14.38
CA ASN A 122 -7.09 -2.36 -15.52
C ASN A 122 -6.58 -3.01 -16.80
N SER A 123 -7.48 -3.26 -17.76
CA SER A 123 -7.10 -3.87 -19.04
C SER A 123 -6.17 -2.94 -19.83
N PRO A 124 -5.02 -3.43 -20.33
CA PRO A 124 -4.13 -2.64 -21.20
C PRO A 124 -4.80 -2.20 -22.51
N GLY A 125 -5.82 -2.93 -22.96
CA GLY A 125 -6.56 -2.63 -24.19
C GLY A 125 -7.74 -1.66 -24.02
N ALA A 126 -8.00 -1.19 -22.79
CA ALA A 126 -9.12 -0.31 -22.46
C ALA A 126 -9.06 1.03 -23.20
N HIS A 127 -10.23 1.64 -23.44
CA HIS A 127 -10.30 2.94 -24.13
C HIS A 127 -9.88 4.09 -23.21
N LEU A 128 -10.17 3.95 -21.91
CA LEU A 128 -9.78 4.85 -20.85
C LEU A 128 -8.81 4.10 -19.93
N HIS A 129 -7.83 4.81 -19.38
CA HIS A 129 -6.87 4.24 -18.45
C HIS A 129 -6.63 5.20 -17.28
N PRO A 130 -6.60 4.71 -16.02
CA PRO A 130 -6.34 5.58 -14.88
C PRO A 130 -4.91 6.10 -14.93
N ASP A 131 -4.70 7.39 -14.63
CA ASP A 131 -3.35 7.93 -14.42
C ASP A 131 -2.69 7.32 -13.17
N LYS A 132 -3.51 7.01 -12.16
CA LYS A 132 -3.12 6.30 -10.94
C LYS A 132 -4.28 5.40 -10.52
N VAL A 133 -3.99 4.13 -10.25
CA VAL A 133 -5.03 3.15 -9.88
C VAL A 133 -5.56 3.43 -8.48
N THR A 134 -4.66 3.65 -7.51
CA THR A 134 -5.05 3.85 -6.11
C THR A 134 -4.74 5.27 -5.65
N HIS A 135 -5.73 5.95 -5.08
CA HIS A 135 -5.64 7.29 -4.55
C HIS A 135 -5.88 7.26 -3.05
N THR A 136 -4.84 7.54 -2.27
CA THR A 136 -4.97 7.79 -0.83
C THR A 136 -4.99 9.29 -0.59
N VAL A 137 -6.02 9.75 0.11
CA VAL A 137 -6.24 11.14 0.49
C VAL A 137 -6.67 11.23 1.95
N ASN A 138 -6.58 12.41 2.55
CA ASN A 138 -7.06 12.64 3.91
C ASN A 138 -8.50 13.13 3.90
N LYS A 139 -9.20 12.95 5.02
CA LYS A 139 -10.49 13.59 5.24
C LYS A 139 -10.36 15.11 5.05
N GLY A 140 -11.25 15.68 4.25
CA GLY A 140 -11.27 17.11 3.94
C GLY A 140 -10.40 17.54 2.76
N ASP A 141 -9.56 16.65 2.22
CA ASP A 141 -8.78 16.95 1.02
C ASP A 141 -9.69 17.01 -0.23
N THR A 142 -9.16 17.57 -1.32
CA THR A 142 -9.77 17.41 -2.64
C THR A 142 -9.20 16.19 -3.35
N ALA A 143 -10.01 15.16 -3.57
CA ALA A 143 -9.60 14.00 -4.38
C ALA A 143 -9.91 14.23 -5.86
N VAL A 144 -8.98 13.83 -6.74
CA VAL A 144 -9.18 13.89 -8.20
C VAL A 144 -8.82 12.55 -8.82
N LEU A 145 -9.81 11.90 -9.43
CA LEU A 145 -9.61 10.71 -10.26
C LEU A 145 -9.45 11.15 -11.71
N SER A 146 -8.41 10.65 -12.37
CA SER A 146 -8.06 11.05 -13.74
C SER A 146 -8.05 9.86 -14.68
N ALA A 147 -9.02 9.81 -15.59
CA ALA A 147 -9.12 8.82 -16.66
C ALA A 147 -8.50 9.39 -17.94
N ARG A 148 -7.32 8.91 -18.30
CA ARG A 148 -6.63 9.27 -19.54
C ARG A 148 -7.26 8.56 -20.73
N VAL A 149 -7.50 9.31 -21.80
CA VAL A 149 -7.95 8.78 -23.08
C VAL A 149 -6.80 8.02 -23.76
N ARG A 150 -7.03 6.74 -24.06
CA ARG A 150 -6.12 5.90 -24.87
C ARG A 150 -6.65 5.70 -26.28
N LYS A 151 -7.96 5.53 -26.40
CA LYS A 151 -8.69 5.43 -27.66
C LYS A 151 -9.85 6.42 -27.59
N GLU A 152 -9.75 7.47 -28.39
CA GLU A 152 -10.75 8.54 -28.42
C GLU A 152 -12.09 8.04 -28.98
N LYS A 153 -13.18 8.48 -28.36
CA LYS A 153 -14.54 8.31 -28.84
C LYS A 153 -15.29 9.61 -28.55
N GLN A 154 -16.06 10.10 -29.52
CA GLN A 154 -16.95 11.24 -29.34
C GLN A 154 -18.22 10.79 -28.60
N MET A 155 -18.04 10.43 -27.32
CA MET A 155 -19.11 9.91 -26.46
C MET A 155 -18.86 10.32 -25.02
N ASP A 156 -19.95 10.55 -24.30
CA ASP A 156 -19.91 10.89 -22.88
C ASP A 156 -19.36 9.74 -22.04
N VAL A 157 -18.81 10.10 -20.88
CA VAL A 157 -18.23 9.16 -19.93
C VAL A 157 -19.13 9.01 -18.72
N ILE A 158 -19.58 7.79 -18.47
CA ILE A 158 -20.25 7.42 -17.23
C ILE A 158 -19.20 7.11 -16.17
N TRP A 159 -19.36 7.75 -15.02
CA TRP A 159 -18.69 7.40 -13.78
C TRP A 159 -19.60 6.54 -12.91
N LYS A 160 -19.03 5.50 -12.33
CA LYS A 160 -19.69 4.61 -11.36
C LYS A 160 -18.92 4.58 -10.05
N SER A 161 -19.64 4.41 -8.95
CA SER A 161 -19.09 4.14 -7.62
C SER A 161 -19.63 2.79 -7.13
N ASN A 162 -18.72 1.87 -6.81
CA ASN A 162 -19.00 0.49 -6.39
C ASN A 162 -20.01 -0.22 -7.32
N GLY A 163 -19.90 0.04 -8.63
CA GLY A 163 -20.76 -0.54 -9.67
C GLY A 163 -22.08 0.22 -9.93
N SER A 164 -22.47 1.13 -9.04
CA SER A 164 -23.66 1.97 -9.19
C SER A 164 -23.34 3.25 -9.97
N TYR A 165 -24.31 3.76 -10.73
CA TYR A 165 -24.18 5.06 -11.39
C TYR A 165 -23.84 6.17 -10.39
N PHE A 166 -22.87 7.02 -10.73
CA PHE A 166 -22.44 8.15 -9.92
C PHE A 166 -22.71 9.47 -10.66
N SER A 167 -22.16 9.63 -11.85
CA SER A 167 -22.35 10.82 -12.68
C SER A 167 -22.04 10.52 -14.15
N THR A 168 -22.39 11.45 -15.03
CA THR A 168 -21.96 11.48 -16.43
C THR A 168 -21.19 12.77 -16.67
N LEU A 169 -20.13 12.70 -17.47
CA LEU A 169 -19.38 13.86 -17.94
C LEU A 169 -19.50 13.97 -19.46
N ASP A 170 -19.79 15.16 -19.97
CA ASP A 170 -19.87 15.41 -21.41
C ASP A 170 -18.47 15.25 -22.05
N TRP A 171 -18.43 14.73 -23.27
CA TRP A 171 -17.16 14.48 -23.95
C TRP A 171 -16.33 15.76 -24.20
N HIS A 172 -16.94 16.94 -24.31
CA HIS A 172 -16.25 18.22 -24.44
C HIS A 172 -15.59 18.69 -23.13
N GLU A 173 -15.97 18.11 -21.99
CA GLU A 173 -15.37 18.43 -20.69
C GLU A 173 -14.02 17.72 -20.46
N ALA A 174 -13.53 16.95 -21.44
CA ALA A 174 -12.20 16.38 -21.42
C ALA A 174 -11.12 17.48 -21.36
N GLN A 175 -10.25 17.41 -20.36
CA GLN A 175 -9.16 18.36 -20.13
C GLN A 175 -7.84 17.68 -20.46
N ASP A 176 -7.12 18.16 -21.47
CA ASP A 176 -5.81 17.62 -21.90
C ASP A 176 -5.82 16.09 -22.09
N GLY A 177 -6.85 15.59 -22.80
CA GLY A 177 -7.04 14.16 -23.05
C GLY A 177 -7.38 13.35 -21.79
N ARG A 178 -7.96 13.97 -20.77
CA ARG A 178 -8.38 13.33 -19.51
C ARG A 178 -9.79 13.71 -19.11
N PHE A 179 -10.51 12.73 -18.61
CA PHE A 179 -11.76 12.94 -17.89
C PHE A 179 -11.47 12.95 -16.39
N LEU A 180 -11.92 14.00 -15.70
CA LEU A 180 -11.58 14.25 -14.31
C LEU A 180 -12.83 14.19 -13.42
N LEU A 181 -12.81 13.33 -12.40
CA LEU A 181 -13.83 13.30 -11.36
C LEU A 181 -13.25 13.89 -10.08
N ARG A 182 -13.85 14.99 -9.60
CA ARG A 182 -13.35 15.78 -8.46
C ARG A 182 -14.27 15.63 -7.25
N PHE A 183 -13.68 15.44 -6.08
CA PHE A 183 -14.36 15.36 -4.79
C PHE A 183 -13.77 16.41 -3.86
N PRO A 184 -14.33 17.64 -3.82
CA PRO A 184 -13.93 18.62 -2.82
C PRO A 184 -14.39 18.17 -1.42
N ASP A 185 -13.60 18.47 -0.38
CA ASP A 185 -13.91 18.15 1.03
C ASP A 185 -14.29 16.68 1.24
N VAL A 186 -13.47 15.76 0.72
CA VAL A 186 -13.78 14.33 0.64
C VAL A 186 -13.89 13.70 2.04
N GLN A 187 -14.89 12.85 2.23
CA GLN A 187 -15.16 12.20 3.51
C GLN A 187 -14.90 10.68 3.45
N PRO A 188 -14.61 10.01 4.58
CA PRO A 188 -14.33 8.57 4.62
C PRO A 188 -15.35 7.67 3.87
N PRO A 189 -16.68 7.93 3.91
CA PRO A 189 -17.68 7.17 3.17
C PRO A 189 -17.55 7.25 1.63
N SER A 190 -16.79 8.20 1.10
CA SER A 190 -16.48 8.28 -0.33
C SER A 190 -15.42 7.26 -0.78
N SER A 191 -14.80 6.53 0.16
CA SER A 191 -13.87 5.45 -0.20
C SER A 191 -14.58 4.34 -0.97
N GLY A 192 -13.90 3.75 -1.95
CA GLY A 192 -14.48 2.69 -2.76
C GLY A 192 -13.81 2.52 -4.10
N ILE A 193 -14.44 1.70 -4.94
CA ILE A 193 -14.01 1.46 -6.31
C ILE A 193 -14.81 2.32 -7.26
N TYR A 194 -14.14 3.13 -8.04
CA TYR A 194 -14.75 3.95 -9.08
C TYR A 194 -14.41 3.40 -10.45
N SER A 195 -15.30 3.58 -11.42
CA SER A 195 -14.99 3.26 -12.82
C SER A 195 -15.46 4.34 -13.77
N ALA A 196 -14.70 4.56 -14.85
CA ALA A 196 -15.04 5.45 -15.94
C ALA A 196 -15.15 4.65 -17.25
N THR A 197 -16.27 4.80 -17.95
CA THR A 197 -16.59 4.05 -19.17
C THR A 197 -17.31 4.97 -20.16
N TYR A 198 -17.00 4.88 -21.45
CA TYR A 198 -17.84 5.50 -22.47
C TYR A 198 -19.25 4.89 -22.46
N LEU A 199 -20.29 5.71 -22.69
CA LEU A 199 -21.71 5.35 -22.57
C LEU A 199 -22.10 4.04 -23.27
N GLU A 200 -21.60 3.80 -24.48
CA GLU A 200 -21.91 2.60 -25.28
C GLU A 200 -20.79 1.54 -25.28
N ALA A 201 -19.80 1.69 -24.41
CA ALA A 201 -18.70 0.74 -24.32
C ALA A 201 -18.96 -0.36 -23.27
N SER A 202 -18.37 -1.53 -23.49
CA SER A 202 -18.38 -2.60 -22.50
C SER A 202 -17.73 -2.14 -21.19
N PRO A 203 -18.35 -2.39 -20.02
CA PRO A 203 -17.75 -2.14 -18.70
C PRO A 203 -16.42 -2.84 -18.48
N LEU A 204 -16.11 -3.88 -19.26
CA LEU A 204 -14.84 -4.60 -19.19
C LEU A 204 -13.64 -3.74 -19.64
N GLY A 205 -13.89 -2.71 -20.46
CA GLY A 205 -12.90 -1.76 -20.95
C GLY A 205 -12.89 -0.45 -20.18
N SER A 206 -13.37 -0.44 -18.94
CA SER A 206 -13.40 0.76 -18.08
C SER A 206 -12.03 1.04 -17.47
N ALA A 207 -11.77 2.31 -17.17
CA ALA A 207 -10.73 2.67 -16.22
C ALA A 207 -11.28 2.47 -14.81
N PHE A 208 -10.61 1.69 -13.98
CA PHE A 208 -10.96 1.44 -12.59
C PHE A 208 -9.98 2.14 -11.64
N PHE A 209 -10.53 2.71 -10.59
CA PHE A 209 -9.84 3.46 -9.56
C PHE A 209 -10.22 2.91 -8.19
N ARG A 210 -9.30 3.01 -7.24
CA ARG A 210 -9.55 2.78 -5.83
C ARG A 210 -9.29 4.08 -5.07
N LEU A 211 -10.34 4.66 -4.49
CA LEU A 211 -10.23 5.82 -3.62
C LEU A 211 -10.20 5.35 -2.17
N ILE A 212 -9.18 5.76 -1.42
CA ILE A 212 -9.00 5.51 0.00
C ILE A 212 -8.97 6.86 0.68
N VAL A 213 -9.94 7.11 1.55
CA VAL A 213 -10.02 8.33 2.33
C VAL A 213 -9.74 7.99 3.79
N ARG A 214 -8.62 8.49 4.32
CA ARG A 214 -8.26 8.30 5.74
C ARG A 214 -9.33 8.90 6.64
N GLY A 215 -9.56 8.32 7.82
CA GLY A 215 -10.51 8.82 8.81
C GLY A 215 -10.15 10.17 9.41
N CYS A 216 -8.89 10.60 9.26
CA CYS A 216 -8.34 11.83 9.80
C CYS A 216 -7.76 12.75 8.72
N GLU A 217 -7.61 14.02 9.09
CA GLU A 217 -6.87 15.02 8.32
C GLU A 217 -5.37 14.67 8.23
N ALA A 218 -4.65 15.37 7.35
CA ALA A 218 -3.22 15.14 7.14
C ALA A 218 -2.43 15.27 8.45
N GLY A 219 -1.57 14.29 8.72
CA GLY A 219 -0.70 14.30 9.91
C GLY A 219 -1.37 13.93 11.24
N ARG A 220 -2.68 13.62 11.25
CA ARG A 220 -3.39 13.16 12.46
C ARG A 220 -3.74 11.67 12.41
N TRP A 221 -3.95 11.09 13.59
CA TRP A 221 -4.49 9.74 13.80
C TRP A 221 -5.21 9.62 15.16
N GLY A 222 -5.83 8.46 15.37
CA GLY A 222 -6.48 8.04 16.61
C GLY A 222 -7.95 8.43 16.69
N PRO A 223 -8.66 7.98 17.74
CA PRO A 223 -10.05 8.36 17.95
C PRO A 223 -10.16 9.88 18.11
N GLY A 224 -10.93 10.52 17.23
CA GLY A 224 -11.08 11.97 17.20
C GLY A 224 -9.89 12.75 16.60
N CYS A 225 -8.92 12.07 15.97
CA CYS A 225 -7.82 12.71 15.24
C CYS A 225 -6.97 13.67 16.07
N THR A 226 -6.79 13.38 17.37
CA THR A 226 -6.07 14.25 18.30
C THR A 226 -4.57 13.99 18.38
N LYS A 227 -4.11 12.83 17.91
CA LYS A 227 -2.70 12.44 17.95
C LYS A 227 -2.00 12.78 16.64
N GLU A 228 -0.70 13.07 16.73
CA GLU A 228 0.15 13.36 15.58
C GLU A 228 0.83 12.11 15.04
N CYS A 229 0.91 12.01 13.72
CA CYS A 229 1.57 10.90 13.03
C CYS A 229 3.10 10.98 13.19
N PRO A 230 3.81 9.84 13.30
CA PRO A 230 5.25 9.80 13.55
C PRO A 230 6.15 10.26 12.38
N GLY A 231 5.62 10.93 11.35
CA GLY A 231 6.38 11.36 10.17
C GLY A 231 7.01 10.18 9.42
N CYS A 232 6.18 9.45 8.66
CA CYS A 232 6.59 8.30 7.86
C CYS A 232 7.49 8.74 6.68
N LEU A 233 8.63 8.08 6.53
CA LEU A 233 9.61 8.36 5.49
C LEU A 233 9.39 7.52 4.24
N HIS A 234 10.13 7.83 3.19
CA HIS A 234 10.17 7.09 1.92
C HIS A 234 8.81 6.82 1.26
N GLY A 235 7.80 7.66 1.54
CA GLY A 235 6.45 7.50 1.00
C GLY A 235 5.58 6.51 1.78
N GLY A 236 5.95 6.17 3.02
CA GLY A 236 5.08 5.48 3.96
C GLY A 236 3.85 6.31 4.33
N VAL A 237 2.76 5.63 4.67
CA VAL A 237 1.49 6.29 5.00
C VAL A 237 1.11 5.95 6.44
N CYS A 238 0.85 6.99 7.24
CA CYS A 238 0.40 6.85 8.62
C CYS A 238 -1.03 6.29 8.66
N HIS A 239 -1.22 5.17 9.34
CA HIS A 239 -2.51 4.57 9.58
C HIS A 239 -3.31 5.42 10.59
N ASP A 240 -4.53 5.79 10.22
CA ASP A 240 -5.32 6.79 10.94
C ASP A 240 -5.93 6.27 12.26
N GLN A 241 -5.90 4.96 12.51
CA GLN A 241 -6.49 4.37 13.72
C GLN A 241 -5.46 4.13 14.83
N ASP A 242 -4.26 3.66 14.49
CA ASP A 242 -3.20 3.25 15.43
C ASP A 242 -1.90 4.06 15.31
N GLY A 243 -1.76 4.89 14.27
CA GLY A 243 -0.61 5.77 14.08
C GLY A 243 0.63 5.10 13.52
N GLU A 244 0.57 3.81 13.16
CA GLU A 244 1.70 3.09 12.58
C GLU A 244 1.94 3.49 11.12
N CYS A 245 3.19 3.42 10.66
CA CYS A 245 3.52 3.67 9.26
C CYS A 245 3.38 2.39 8.44
N VAL A 246 2.52 2.41 7.42
CA VAL A 246 2.49 1.37 6.39
C VAL A 246 3.59 1.68 5.38
N CYS A 247 4.64 0.86 5.37
CA CYS A 247 5.83 1.09 4.58
C CYS A 247 5.69 0.61 3.14
N PRO A 248 6.23 1.36 2.16
CA PRO A 248 6.21 0.95 0.76
C PRO A 248 7.08 -0.29 0.53
N PRO A 249 6.78 -1.09 -0.52
CA PRO A 249 7.56 -2.27 -0.88
C PRO A 249 9.04 -1.91 -1.13
N GLY A 250 9.92 -2.46 -0.29
CA GLY A 250 11.36 -2.19 -0.30
C GLY A 250 11.85 -1.33 0.86
N PHE A 251 10.98 -0.94 1.80
CA PHE A 251 11.36 -0.23 3.03
C PHE A 251 10.71 -0.87 4.26
N THR A 252 11.38 -0.73 5.40
CA THR A 252 10.97 -1.22 6.73
C THR A 252 11.37 -0.22 7.82
N GLY A 253 11.09 -0.55 9.07
CA GLY A 253 11.26 0.30 10.24
C GLY A 253 9.96 0.96 10.65
N THR A 254 9.91 1.44 11.89
CA THR A 254 8.71 2.07 12.48
C THR A 254 8.28 3.34 11.74
N ARG A 255 9.22 3.97 11.02
CA ARG A 255 8.99 5.17 10.21
C ARG A 255 9.37 4.94 8.74
N CYS A 256 9.53 3.69 8.31
CA CYS A 256 9.96 3.34 6.95
C CYS A 256 11.34 3.90 6.57
N GLU A 257 12.21 4.10 7.56
CA GLU A 257 13.52 4.72 7.40
C GLU A 257 14.58 3.80 6.80
N GLN A 258 14.36 2.48 6.84
CA GLN A 258 15.35 1.47 6.48
C GLN A 258 15.02 0.87 5.11
N ALA A 259 15.98 0.89 4.19
CA ALA A 259 15.81 0.22 2.89
C ALA A 259 16.04 -1.29 3.02
N CYS A 260 15.16 -2.08 2.43
CA CYS A 260 15.37 -3.51 2.23
C CYS A 260 16.51 -3.75 1.23
N ARG A 261 17.10 -4.95 1.27
CA ARG A 261 17.97 -5.40 0.15
C ARG A 261 17.15 -5.49 -1.13
N GLU A 262 17.80 -5.29 -2.27
CA GLU A 262 17.14 -5.35 -3.57
C GLU A 262 16.36 -6.65 -3.76
N GLY A 263 15.13 -6.53 -4.25
CA GLY A 263 14.24 -7.67 -4.50
C GLY A 263 13.47 -8.16 -3.28
N ARG A 264 13.66 -7.56 -2.10
CA ARG A 264 12.95 -7.93 -0.87
C ARG A 264 11.84 -6.95 -0.49
N PHE A 265 10.82 -7.45 0.20
CA PHE A 265 9.66 -6.68 0.65
C PHE A 265 9.04 -7.31 1.91
N GLY A 266 7.91 -6.75 2.36
CA GLY A 266 7.23 -7.13 3.62
C GLY A 266 7.71 -6.28 4.79
N GLN A 267 6.97 -6.28 5.90
CA GLN A 267 7.30 -5.43 7.05
C GLN A 267 8.68 -5.76 7.65
N SER A 268 9.19 -6.98 7.48
CA SER A 268 10.52 -7.41 7.95
C SER A 268 11.56 -7.57 6.83
N CYS A 269 11.25 -7.20 5.59
CA CYS A 269 12.08 -7.48 4.40
C CYS A 269 12.41 -8.98 4.20
N GLN A 270 11.64 -9.91 4.76
CA GLN A 270 11.92 -11.34 4.64
C GLN A 270 11.41 -11.94 3.33
N GLU A 271 10.38 -11.35 2.73
CA GLU A 271 9.79 -11.81 1.48
C GLU A 271 10.64 -11.43 0.27
N GLN A 272 10.59 -12.25 -0.78
CA GLN A 272 11.40 -12.10 -1.99
C GLN A 272 10.53 -12.07 -3.24
N CYS A 273 10.81 -11.13 -4.15
CA CYS A 273 10.09 -11.02 -5.41
C CYS A 273 10.22 -12.30 -6.27
N PRO A 274 9.12 -12.80 -6.87
CA PRO A 274 9.15 -14.00 -7.68
C PRO A 274 9.97 -13.81 -8.97
N GLY A 275 10.96 -14.66 -9.18
CA GLY A 275 11.76 -14.73 -10.42
C GLY A 275 13.15 -14.09 -10.31
N THR A 276 13.86 -14.05 -11.45
CA THR A 276 15.27 -13.62 -11.52
C THR A 276 15.46 -12.14 -11.85
N SER A 277 14.39 -11.44 -12.26
CA SER A 277 14.44 -10.02 -12.67
C SER A 277 14.15 -9.03 -11.52
N GLY A 278 14.34 -9.44 -10.28
CA GLY A 278 13.90 -8.70 -9.10
C GLY A 278 12.38 -8.43 -9.13
N CYS A 279 11.95 -7.27 -8.66
CA CYS A 279 10.53 -6.89 -8.60
C CYS A 279 10.01 -6.25 -9.89
N ARG A 280 10.76 -6.33 -11.00
CA ARG A 280 10.35 -5.75 -12.29
C ARG A 280 9.04 -6.36 -12.76
N GLY A 281 8.08 -5.50 -13.11
CA GLY A 281 6.78 -5.94 -13.61
C GLY A 281 5.73 -6.20 -12.53
N LEU A 282 6.11 -6.11 -11.26
CA LEU A 282 5.23 -6.42 -10.15
C LEU A 282 4.64 -5.14 -9.57
N THR A 283 3.33 -5.16 -9.36
CA THR A 283 2.65 -4.20 -8.48
C THR A 283 2.38 -4.85 -7.14
N PHE A 284 2.49 -4.05 -6.09
CA PHE A 284 2.26 -4.42 -4.71
C PHE A 284 1.07 -3.63 -4.21
N CYS A 285 0.13 -4.32 -3.58
CA CYS A 285 -0.93 -3.71 -2.80
C CYS A 285 -0.72 -4.08 -1.34
N LEU A 286 -0.86 -3.09 -0.46
CA LEU A 286 -0.71 -3.21 0.98
C LEU A 286 -2.02 -2.80 1.66
N PRO A 287 -2.18 -3.06 2.98
CA PRO A 287 -3.35 -2.64 3.72
C PRO A 287 -3.59 -1.13 3.61
N ASP A 288 -4.85 -0.75 3.78
CA ASP A 288 -5.18 0.67 3.91
C ASP A 288 -4.44 1.27 5.10
N PRO A 289 -3.99 2.53 5.03
CA PRO A 289 -4.29 3.50 3.96
C PRO A 289 -3.33 3.48 2.76
N TYR A 290 -2.38 2.54 2.64
CA TYR A 290 -1.33 2.63 1.62
C TYR A 290 -1.84 2.48 0.18
N GLY A 291 -2.64 1.43 -0.08
CA GLY A 291 -3.12 1.16 -1.43
C GLY A 291 -2.16 0.33 -2.27
N CYS A 292 -1.94 0.72 -3.54
CA CYS A 292 -1.09 -0.04 -4.47
C CYS A 292 -0.05 0.85 -5.15
N SER A 293 1.12 0.28 -5.42
CA SER A 293 2.24 0.92 -6.12
C SER A 293 3.16 -0.10 -6.77
N CYS A 294 4.06 0.36 -7.65
CA CYS A 294 5.22 -0.41 -8.05
C CYS A 294 6.22 -0.55 -6.90
N GLY A 295 7.02 -1.61 -6.92
CA GLY A 295 8.17 -1.77 -6.02
C GLY A 295 9.16 -0.60 -6.14
N SER A 296 9.91 -0.30 -5.08
CA SER A 296 10.97 0.71 -5.15
C SER A 296 11.91 0.46 -6.34
N GLY A 297 12.32 1.54 -7.02
CA GLY A 297 13.17 1.46 -8.22
C GLY A 297 12.42 1.25 -9.55
N TRP A 298 11.10 1.08 -9.52
CA TRP A 298 10.26 0.82 -10.68
C TRP A 298 9.07 1.78 -10.79
N ARG A 299 8.67 2.09 -12.02
CA ARG A 299 7.51 2.92 -12.34
C ARG A 299 6.82 2.48 -13.63
N GLY A 300 5.78 3.24 -14.01
CA GLY A 300 4.97 3.02 -15.19
C GLY A 300 3.78 2.11 -14.92
N SER A 301 2.80 2.09 -15.83
CA SER A 301 1.54 1.34 -15.64
C SER A 301 1.71 -0.18 -15.54
N GLN A 302 2.90 -0.69 -15.86
CA GLN A 302 3.27 -2.10 -15.74
C GLN A 302 4.48 -2.33 -14.83
N CYS A 303 4.97 -1.31 -14.11
CA CYS A 303 6.14 -1.42 -13.24
C CYS A 303 7.42 -1.96 -13.92
N GLN A 304 7.59 -1.68 -15.22
CA GLN A 304 8.73 -2.16 -16.00
C GLN A 304 9.81 -1.10 -16.23
N GLU A 305 9.48 0.16 -16.03
CA GLU A 305 10.39 1.27 -16.27
C GLU A 305 11.23 1.51 -15.02
N ALA A 306 12.55 1.53 -15.18
CA ALA A 306 13.46 1.93 -14.11
C ALA A 306 13.25 3.41 -13.75
N CYS A 307 13.58 3.78 -12.51
CA CYS A 307 13.66 5.19 -12.15
C CYS A 307 14.72 5.93 -12.99
N ALA A 308 14.40 7.17 -13.36
CA ALA A 308 15.39 8.07 -13.95
C ALA A 308 16.47 8.41 -12.90
N PRO A 309 17.70 8.76 -13.32
CA PRO A 309 18.75 9.20 -12.40
C PRO A 309 18.25 10.28 -11.43
N GLY A 310 18.65 10.18 -10.16
CA GLY A 310 18.22 11.11 -9.11
C GLY A 310 16.85 10.83 -8.50
N HIS A 311 16.15 9.77 -8.91
CA HIS A 311 14.85 9.38 -8.37
C HIS A 311 14.87 7.96 -7.79
N PHE A 312 14.04 7.74 -6.77
CA PHE A 312 13.95 6.47 -6.06
C PHE A 312 12.55 6.26 -5.44
N GLY A 313 12.36 5.16 -4.72
CA GLY A 313 11.13 4.85 -3.99
C GLY A 313 10.05 4.23 -4.88
N ALA A 314 8.92 3.90 -4.26
CA ALA A 314 7.76 3.34 -4.96
C ALA A 314 7.24 4.30 -6.04
N ASP A 315 6.94 3.76 -7.22
CA ASP A 315 6.58 4.52 -8.42
C ASP A 315 7.63 5.58 -8.85
N CYS A 316 8.86 5.53 -8.32
CA CYS A 316 9.92 6.54 -8.49
C CYS A 316 9.49 7.97 -8.12
N ARG A 317 8.61 8.12 -7.13
CA ARG A 317 8.03 9.42 -6.74
C ARG A 317 8.95 10.28 -5.86
N LEU A 318 10.03 9.70 -5.34
CA LEU A 318 10.96 10.42 -4.47
C LEU A 318 12.17 10.90 -5.26
N ARG A 319 12.66 12.09 -4.91
CA ARG A 319 13.87 12.67 -5.47
C ARG A 319 14.99 12.60 -4.45
N CYS A 320 16.15 12.13 -4.86
CA CYS A 320 17.34 12.12 -4.02
C CYS A 320 17.80 13.56 -3.71
N GLN A 321 18.15 13.79 -2.44
CA GLN A 321 18.71 15.06 -1.94
C GLN A 321 20.01 14.79 -1.18
N CYS A 322 20.84 13.89 -1.71
CA CYS A 322 22.02 13.39 -1.03
C CYS A 322 23.06 14.50 -0.84
N GLN A 323 23.59 14.59 0.38
CA GLN A 323 24.62 15.54 0.81
C GLN A 323 25.96 14.81 0.97
N ASN A 324 27.02 15.58 1.18
CA ASN A 324 28.34 15.08 1.58
C ASN A 324 28.92 13.99 0.66
N GLY A 325 28.63 14.07 -0.65
CA GLY A 325 29.11 13.10 -1.64
C GLY A 325 28.30 11.80 -1.71
N GLY A 326 27.14 11.72 -1.06
CA GLY A 326 26.22 10.60 -1.20
C GLY A 326 25.73 10.41 -2.64
N THR A 327 25.59 9.16 -3.05
CA THR A 327 25.10 8.79 -4.39
C THR A 327 23.63 8.38 -4.33
N CYS A 328 22.91 8.57 -5.44
CA CYS A 328 21.50 8.20 -5.52
C CYS A 328 21.33 6.82 -6.11
N ASP A 329 20.94 5.85 -5.28
CA ASP A 329 20.47 4.54 -5.70
C ASP A 329 18.95 4.55 -5.86
N ARG A 330 18.46 3.94 -6.93
CA ARG A 330 17.03 3.97 -7.27
C ARG A 330 16.15 3.14 -6.32
N PHE A 331 16.74 2.18 -5.59
CA PHE A 331 16.01 1.29 -4.69
C PHE A 331 16.00 1.82 -3.26
N SER A 332 17.16 2.28 -2.77
CA SER A 332 17.38 2.64 -1.38
C SER A 332 17.42 4.15 -1.11
N GLY A 333 17.57 4.98 -2.14
CA GLY A 333 17.75 6.43 -1.98
C GLY A 333 19.21 6.81 -1.85
N CYS A 334 19.57 7.58 -0.83
CA CYS A 334 20.95 8.03 -0.67
C CYS A 334 21.83 6.94 -0.08
N VAL A 335 22.90 6.59 -0.81
CA VAL A 335 23.97 5.72 -0.33
C VAL A 335 25.09 6.60 0.20
N CYS A 336 25.27 6.58 1.51
CA CYS A 336 26.21 7.48 2.17
C CYS A 336 27.64 6.94 2.14
N PRO A 337 28.64 7.83 1.96
CA PRO A 337 30.03 7.45 2.13
C PRO A 337 30.31 7.13 3.60
N SER A 338 31.43 6.44 3.85
CA SER A 338 31.85 6.08 5.22
C SER A 338 31.95 7.32 6.12
N GLY A 339 31.40 7.23 7.33
CA GLY A 339 31.35 8.31 8.31
C GLY A 339 30.12 9.23 8.21
N TRP A 340 29.22 8.99 7.23
CA TRP A 340 27.98 9.72 7.06
C TRP A 340 26.76 8.80 7.09
N HIS A 341 25.66 9.29 7.66
CA HIS A 341 24.39 8.59 7.75
C HIS A 341 23.20 9.56 7.71
N GLY A 342 21.98 9.02 7.80
CA GLY A 342 20.73 9.78 7.61
C GLY A 342 20.15 9.61 6.22
N VAL A 343 18.91 10.08 6.03
CA VAL A 343 18.14 9.88 4.79
C VAL A 343 18.78 10.59 3.59
N HIS A 344 19.54 11.65 3.88
CA HIS A 344 20.21 12.51 2.92
C HIS A 344 21.73 12.54 3.15
N CYS A 345 22.28 11.64 3.95
CA CYS A 345 23.69 11.66 4.36
C CYS A 345 24.10 12.96 5.07
N GLU A 346 23.17 13.52 5.84
CA GLU A 346 23.29 14.81 6.50
C GLU A 346 23.95 14.75 7.89
N LYS A 347 24.14 13.56 8.45
CA LYS A 347 24.72 13.36 9.79
C LYS A 347 26.10 12.71 9.72
N SER A 348 27.05 13.23 10.50
CA SER A 348 28.42 12.72 10.58
C SER A 348 28.69 12.04 11.92
N ASP A 349 29.43 10.93 11.90
CA ASP A 349 29.80 10.20 13.13
C ASP A 349 30.78 11.00 14.03
N SER A 350 31.43 12.05 13.50
CA SER A 350 32.35 12.93 14.22
C SER A 350 31.67 13.95 15.15
N GLY A 351 30.35 14.10 15.09
CA GLY A 351 29.59 15.06 15.90
C GLY A 351 29.22 14.56 17.30
N ASP A 352 29.15 13.23 17.51
CA ASP A 352 28.70 12.63 18.77
C ASP A 352 29.79 12.61 19.87
N TRP A 353 31.03 13.00 19.53
CA TRP A 353 32.15 13.05 20.48
C TRP A 353 32.38 14.44 21.10
N ALA A 354 31.64 15.47 20.70
CA ALA A 354 31.87 16.84 21.13
C ALA A 354 31.16 17.26 22.43
N ASP A 355 30.21 16.46 22.95
CA ASP A 355 29.48 16.75 24.21
C ASP A 355 29.97 15.95 25.43
N GLY A 356 31.02 15.13 25.26
CA GLY A 356 31.71 14.46 26.36
C GLY A 356 32.75 15.36 27.02
N GLY A 357 32.31 16.44 27.67
CA GLY A 357 33.16 17.34 28.44
C GLY A 357 33.89 16.60 29.57
N VAL A 358 35.09 16.10 29.29
CA VAL A 358 36.04 15.68 30.31
C VAL A 358 36.66 16.95 30.90
N SER A 359 36.13 17.39 32.04
CA SER A 359 36.77 18.34 32.92
C SER A 359 38.13 17.78 33.35
N ALA A 360 39.21 18.20 32.68
CA ALA A 360 40.56 17.92 33.15
C ALA A 360 40.79 18.66 34.49
N PRO A 361 41.27 17.99 35.55
CA PRO A 361 41.62 18.68 36.78
C PRO A 361 42.87 19.53 36.55
N VAL A 362 42.76 20.80 36.94
CA VAL A 362 43.87 21.75 37.01
C VAL A 362 44.94 21.18 37.94
N GLY A 363 46.18 21.14 37.46
CA GLY A 363 47.33 20.66 38.23
C GLY A 363 47.57 21.48 39.50
N ALA A 364 47.92 20.77 40.57
CA ALA A 364 48.60 21.32 41.74
C ALA A 364 49.95 20.60 41.85
N LEU A 365 51.01 21.28 41.42
CA LEU A 365 52.37 21.00 41.88
C LEU A 365 52.66 22.01 42.99
N GLY A 366 52.80 21.49 44.21
CA GLY A 366 53.34 22.15 45.38
C GLY A 366 54.31 21.19 46.06
#